data_AF-A0A1L5KV14-F1
#
_entry.id   AF-A0A1L5KV14-F1
#
_cell.length_a   1.000
_cell.length_b   1.000
_cell.length_c   1.000
_cell.angle_alpha   90.00
_cell.angle_beta   90.00
_cell.angle_gamma   90.00
#
_symmetry.space_group_name_H-M   'P 1'
#
loop_
_entity.id
_entity.type
_entity.pdbx_description
1 polymer ?
#
loop_
_entity_poly.entity_id
_entity_poly.type
_entity_poly.pdbx_seq_one_letter_code
_entity_poly.pdbx_strand_id
1 'polypeptide(L)'
;LSLGLASTAASSVEVSLVNYLWPTMMVLLAAGVSRRRHAVWKVLPGAIVATVGVALAVGGNSGLDWQAAAGHIADNPLPYVLAFAGALAWSVYAVFTPAWSHGVDGTSVSFPCVAVALWIIHFASGQGWPAEPPSLVAWLFVFIAAAAIGGGYACWGYGILHGSMERLAIASYATPVLSTGASAVLLGLALSLPFWCGALLVAAGSVLNYLV
;
A
#
# COMPACT_ATOMS: atom_id res chain seq x y z
N LEU A 1 4.40 8.58 -6.40
CA LEU A 1 4.60 9.07 -7.79
C LEU A 1 3.46 8.65 -8.71
N SER A 2 3.13 7.35 -8.80
CA SER A 2 2.02 6.84 -9.63
C SER A 2 0.68 7.54 -9.40
N LEU A 3 0.29 7.75 -8.14
CA LEU A 3 -0.96 8.44 -7.79
C LEU A 3 -1.01 9.89 -8.29
N GLY A 4 0.12 10.59 -8.36
CA GLY A 4 0.18 11.96 -8.89
C GLY A 4 0.12 12.03 -10.42
N LEU A 5 0.22 10.89 -11.10
CA LEU A 5 0.06 10.77 -12.56
C LEU A 5 -1.36 10.34 -12.96
N ALA A 6 -2.22 10.04 -11.98
CA ALA A 6 -3.62 9.75 -12.23
C ALA A 6 -4.35 11.04 -12.65
N SER A 7 -5.19 10.92 -13.67
CA SER A 7 -5.87 12.07 -14.31
C SER A 7 -7.11 12.52 -13.55
N THR A 8 -7.68 11.67 -12.71
CA THR A 8 -8.95 11.90 -12.01
C THR A 8 -8.93 11.29 -10.62
N ALA A 9 -9.88 11.70 -9.76
CA ALA A 9 -10.07 11.07 -8.45
C ALA A 9 -10.41 9.57 -8.57
N ALA A 10 -11.20 9.18 -9.59
CA ALA A 10 -11.55 7.78 -9.86
C ALA A 10 -10.30 6.95 -10.22
N SER A 11 -9.51 7.41 -11.20
CA SER A 11 -8.25 6.73 -11.57
C SER A 11 -7.24 6.71 -10.41
N SER A 12 -7.26 7.69 -9.51
CA SER A 12 -6.42 7.66 -8.29
C SER A 12 -6.80 6.52 -7.35
N VAL A 13 -8.10 6.22 -7.19
CA VAL A 13 -8.57 5.07 -6.41
C VAL A 13 -8.17 3.77 -7.10
N GLU A 14 -8.34 3.67 -8.42
CA GLU A 14 -7.98 2.48 -9.20
C GLU A 14 -6.47 2.18 -9.09
N VAL A 15 -5.62 3.21 -9.24
CA VAL A 15 -4.16 3.10 -9.05
C VAL A 15 -3.81 2.72 -7.61
N SER A 16 -4.55 3.22 -6.61
CA SER A 16 -4.36 2.83 -5.20
C SER A 16 -4.68 1.36 -4.96
N LEU A 17 -5.73 0.84 -5.59
CA LEU A 17 -6.09 -0.58 -5.51
C LEU A 17 -5.01 -1.49 -6.10
N VAL A 18 -4.42 -1.10 -7.25
CA VAL A 18 -3.27 -1.80 -7.81
C VAL A 18 -2.10 -1.79 -6.84
N ASN A 19 -1.81 -0.65 -6.21
CA ASN A 19 -0.78 -0.56 -5.19
C ASN A 19 -1.09 -1.50 -4.00
N TYR A 20 -2.34 -1.58 -3.55
CA TYR A 20 -2.78 -2.48 -2.47
C TYR A 20 -2.73 -3.99 -2.79
N LEU A 21 -2.18 -4.40 -3.93
CA LEU A 21 -1.79 -5.79 -4.17
C LEU A 21 -0.54 -6.21 -3.36
N TRP A 22 0.20 -5.25 -2.82
CA TRP A 22 1.44 -5.51 -2.08
C TRP A 22 1.29 -6.49 -0.89
N PRO A 23 0.23 -6.49 -0.06
CA PRO A 23 0.09 -7.45 1.05
C PRO A 23 -0.07 -8.88 0.52
N THR A 24 -0.84 -9.05 -0.56
CA THR A 24 -1.04 -10.36 -1.23
C THR A 24 0.25 -10.88 -1.82
N MET A 25 0.98 -10.02 -2.53
CA MET A 25 2.30 -10.38 -3.05
C MET A 25 3.25 -10.77 -1.91
N MET A 26 3.25 -10.03 -0.80
CA MET A 26 4.03 -10.39 0.39
C MET A 26 3.64 -11.74 0.98
N VAL A 27 2.34 -12.04 1.14
CA VAL A 27 1.88 -13.34 1.65
C VAL A 27 2.34 -14.48 0.74
N LEU A 28 2.16 -14.33 -0.57
CA LEU A 28 2.55 -15.34 -1.55
C LEU A 28 4.07 -15.53 -1.62
N LEU A 29 4.84 -14.44 -1.62
CA LEU A 29 6.30 -14.48 -1.61
C LEU A 29 6.85 -15.07 -0.31
N ALA A 30 6.33 -14.65 0.85
CA ALA A 30 6.72 -15.21 2.15
C ALA A 30 6.43 -16.71 2.21
N ALA A 31 5.26 -17.15 1.74
CA ALA A 31 4.91 -18.56 1.63
C ALA A 31 5.81 -19.32 0.62
N GLY A 32 6.19 -18.68 -0.49
CA GLY A 32 7.07 -19.27 -1.50
C GLY A 32 8.52 -19.43 -1.05
N VAL A 33 9.01 -18.52 -0.21
CA VAL A 33 10.34 -18.60 0.42
C VAL A 33 10.32 -19.54 1.64
N SER A 34 9.15 -19.81 2.21
CA SER A 34 8.98 -20.75 3.31
C SER A 34 9.42 -22.16 2.88
N ARG A 35 10.15 -22.88 3.75
CA ARG A 35 10.53 -24.29 3.51
C ARG A 35 9.35 -25.26 3.66
N ARG A 36 8.14 -24.75 3.89
CA ARG A 36 6.91 -25.54 4.08
C ARG A 36 6.37 -26.03 2.72
N ARG A 37 6.19 -27.35 2.59
CA ARG A 37 5.65 -27.97 1.37
C ARG A 37 4.23 -27.46 1.08
N HIS A 38 3.99 -27.02 -0.16
CA HIS A 38 2.71 -26.49 -0.63
C HIS A 38 2.20 -25.24 0.11
N ALA A 39 3.07 -24.46 0.78
CA ALA A 39 2.66 -23.27 1.54
C ALA A 39 1.87 -22.26 0.70
N VAL A 40 2.33 -21.97 -0.52
CA VAL A 40 1.63 -21.05 -1.46
C VAL A 40 0.20 -21.50 -1.73
N TRP A 41 -0.03 -22.79 -1.99
CA TRP A 41 -1.36 -23.33 -2.23
C TRP A 41 -2.28 -23.23 -1.02
N LYS A 42 -1.74 -23.32 0.18
CA LYS A 42 -2.51 -23.22 1.41
C LYS A 42 -2.96 -21.79 1.71
N VAL A 43 -2.11 -20.79 1.45
CA VAL A 43 -2.42 -19.37 1.69
C VAL A 43 -3.20 -18.73 0.53
N LEU A 44 -3.25 -19.37 -0.64
CA LEU A 44 -3.90 -18.80 -1.81
C LEU A 44 -5.39 -18.47 -1.60
N PRO A 45 -6.21 -19.35 -0.98
CA PRO A 45 -7.64 -19.05 -0.77
C PRO A 45 -7.85 -17.82 0.13
N GLY A 46 -7.15 -17.73 1.26
CA GLY A 46 -7.27 -16.59 2.16
C GLY A 46 -6.73 -15.31 1.55
N ALA A 47 -5.66 -15.41 0.75
CA ALA A 47 -5.10 -14.28 0.00
C ALA A 47 -6.08 -13.74 -1.06
N ILE A 48 -6.80 -14.61 -1.77
CA ILE A 48 -7.86 -14.21 -2.72
C ILE A 48 -8.99 -13.51 -1.97
N VAL A 49 -9.50 -14.13 -0.89
CA VAL A 49 -10.61 -13.58 -0.10
C VAL A 49 -10.26 -12.20 0.47
N ALA A 50 -9.05 -12.04 1.02
CA ALA A 50 -8.59 -10.76 1.55
C ALA A 50 -8.41 -9.71 0.44
N THR A 51 -7.86 -10.08 -0.72
CA THR A 51 -7.70 -9.16 -1.87
C THR A 51 -9.05 -8.66 -2.37
N VAL A 52 -10.03 -9.56 -2.52
CA VAL A 52 -11.41 -9.19 -2.89
C VAL A 52 -12.01 -8.27 -1.82
N GLY A 53 -11.77 -8.56 -0.54
CA GLY A 53 -12.20 -7.70 0.55
C GLY A 53 -11.63 -6.28 0.46
N VAL A 54 -10.34 -6.14 0.14
CA VAL A 54 -9.69 -4.83 -0.09
C VAL A 54 -10.31 -4.10 -1.28
N ALA A 55 -10.50 -4.79 -2.41
CA ALA A 55 -11.12 -4.22 -3.60
C ALA A 55 -12.54 -3.71 -3.31
N LEU A 56 -13.32 -4.47 -2.55
CA LEU A 56 -14.67 -4.08 -2.14
C LEU A 56 -14.65 -2.93 -1.12
N ALA A 57 -13.73 -2.97 -0.15
CA ALA A 57 -13.66 -1.95 0.90
C ALA A 57 -13.25 -0.58 0.36
N VAL A 58 -12.24 -0.54 -0.50
CA VAL A 58 -11.67 0.71 -1.03
C VAL A 58 -12.40 1.14 -2.30
N GLY A 59 -12.57 0.23 -3.26
CA GLY A 59 -13.22 0.50 -4.53
C GLY A 59 -14.73 0.69 -4.39
N GLY A 60 -15.40 -0.19 -3.64
CA GLY A 60 -16.85 -0.10 -3.43
C GLY A 60 -17.28 1.12 -2.62
N ASN A 61 -16.44 1.62 -1.72
CA ASN A 61 -16.70 2.89 -1.01
C ASN A 61 -16.52 4.13 -1.90
N SER A 62 -15.76 4.00 -2.99
CA SER A 62 -15.46 5.09 -3.92
C SER A 62 -16.31 5.04 -5.21
N GLY A 63 -17.26 4.09 -5.31
CA GLY A 63 -18.13 3.94 -6.47
C GLY A 63 -17.43 3.39 -7.71
N LEU A 64 -16.46 2.48 -7.53
CA LEU A 64 -15.65 1.96 -8.62
C LEU A 64 -16.49 1.25 -9.69
N ASP A 65 -16.34 1.71 -10.93
CA ASP A 65 -16.93 1.13 -12.14
C ASP A 65 -15.83 0.37 -12.90
N TRP A 66 -15.98 -0.95 -13.01
CA TRP A 66 -14.98 -1.82 -13.64
C TRP A 66 -14.82 -1.58 -15.14
N GLN A 67 -15.90 -1.17 -15.81
CA GLN A 67 -15.90 -0.85 -17.23
C GLN A 67 -15.15 0.46 -17.47
N ALA A 68 -15.40 1.48 -16.64
CA ALA A 68 -14.66 2.74 -16.69
C ALA A 68 -13.18 2.56 -16.38
N ALA A 69 -12.84 1.73 -15.37
CA ALA A 69 -11.47 1.43 -15.01
C ALA A 69 -10.68 0.79 -16.15
N ALA A 70 -11.30 -0.11 -16.93
CA ALA A 70 -10.67 -0.69 -18.10
C ALA A 70 -10.35 0.37 -19.17
N GLY A 71 -11.24 1.35 -19.36
CA GLY A 71 -11.00 2.50 -20.23
C GLY A 71 -9.83 3.35 -19.74
N HIS A 72 -9.80 3.71 -18.45
CA HIS A 72 -8.71 4.50 -17.87
C HIS A 72 -7.34 3.81 -17.99
N ILE A 73 -7.28 2.49 -17.82
CA ILE A 73 -6.05 1.71 -17.99
C ILE A 73 -5.58 1.75 -19.44
N ALA A 74 -6.50 1.64 -20.41
CA ALA A 74 -6.17 1.71 -21.83
C ALA A 74 -5.68 3.11 -22.24
N ASP A 75 -6.30 4.16 -21.70
CA ASP A 75 -5.98 5.55 -22.01
C ASP A 75 -4.64 5.99 -21.42
N ASN A 76 -4.37 5.62 -20.16
CA ASN A 76 -3.12 5.95 -19.48
C ASN A 76 -2.63 4.78 -18.62
N PRO A 77 -1.88 3.83 -19.20
CA PRO A 77 -1.43 2.63 -18.48
C PRO A 77 -0.28 2.92 -17.49
N LEU A 78 0.45 4.02 -17.66
CA LEU A 78 1.68 4.28 -16.92
C LEU A 78 1.49 4.33 -15.38
N PRO A 79 0.49 5.04 -14.82
CA PRO A 79 0.22 5.03 -13.37
C PRO A 79 -0.02 3.63 -12.81
N TYR A 80 -0.74 2.77 -13.55
CA TYR A 80 -1.06 1.41 -13.14
C TYR A 80 0.17 0.50 -13.13
N VAL A 81 0.97 0.56 -14.20
CA VAL A 81 2.22 -0.20 -14.30
C VAL A 81 3.18 0.22 -13.19
N LEU A 82 3.31 1.52 -12.93
CA LEU A 82 4.15 2.04 -11.84
C LEU A 82 3.64 1.62 -10.46
N ALA A 83 2.32 1.63 -10.23
CA ALA A 83 1.74 1.16 -8.97
C ALA A 83 1.97 -0.34 -8.76
N PHE A 84 1.81 -1.15 -9.81
CA PHE A 84 2.08 -2.59 -9.76
C PHE A 84 3.57 -2.87 -9.51
N ALA A 85 4.45 -2.18 -10.24
CA ALA A 85 5.90 -2.30 -10.04
C ALA A 85 6.30 -1.86 -8.62
N GLY A 86 5.69 -0.81 -8.09
CA GLY A 86 5.88 -0.36 -6.71
C GLY A 86 5.45 -1.42 -5.69
N ALA A 87 4.26 -1.98 -5.86
CA ALA A 87 3.75 -3.06 -5.01
C ALA A 87 4.67 -4.30 -5.02
N LEU A 88 5.15 -4.68 -6.21
CA LEU A 88 6.08 -5.80 -6.37
C LEU A 88 7.43 -5.51 -5.72
N ALA A 89 8.03 -4.35 -6.00
CA ALA A 89 9.32 -3.95 -5.44
C ALA A 89 9.26 -3.88 -3.91
N TRP A 90 8.18 -3.32 -3.36
CA TRP A 90 7.93 -3.30 -1.91
C TRP A 90 7.85 -4.70 -1.33
N SER A 91 7.13 -5.60 -1.98
CA SER A 91 6.94 -6.97 -1.50
C SER A 91 8.24 -7.77 -1.52
N VAL A 92 9.05 -7.62 -2.57
CA VAL A 92 10.38 -8.23 -2.66
C VAL A 92 11.29 -7.66 -1.57
N TYR A 93 11.37 -6.33 -1.43
CA TYR A 93 12.11 -5.71 -0.35
C TYR A 93 11.72 -6.29 1.00
N ALA A 94 10.43 -6.27 1.35
CA ALA A 94 9.96 -6.69 2.65
C ALA A 94 10.25 -8.17 2.96
N VAL A 95 10.13 -9.07 1.96
CA VAL A 95 10.35 -10.51 2.17
C VAL A 95 11.82 -10.88 2.24
N PHE A 96 12.68 -10.24 1.44
CA PHE A 96 14.09 -10.63 1.33
C PHE A 96 15.03 -9.83 2.27
N THR A 97 14.68 -8.61 2.67
CA THR A 97 15.49 -7.80 3.58
C THR A 97 15.84 -8.50 4.89
N PRO A 98 14.94 -9.24 5.57
CA PRO A 98 15.32 -9.96 6.80
C PRO A 98 16.46 -10.96 6.59
N ALA A 99 16.51 -11.61 5.41
CA ALA A 99 17.55 -12.58 5.08
C ALA A 99 18.89 -11.92 4.67
N TRP A 100 18.86 -10.73 4.09
CA TRP A 100 20.05 -10.06 3.52
C TRP A 100 20.61 -8.94 4.39
N SER A 101 19.83 -8.43 5.33
CA SER A 101 20.19 -7.25 6.14
C SER A 101 21.30 -7.52 7.16
N HIS A 102 21.57 -8.77 7.52
CA HIS A 102 22.46 -9.11 8.65
C HIS A 102 22.14 -8.31 9.94
N GLY A 103 20.88 -7.91 10.12
CA GLY A 103 20.42 -7.10 11.26
C GLY A 103 20.52 -5.57 11.07
N VAL A 104 20.92 -5.09 9.90
CA VAL A 104 21.05 -3.66 9.59
C VAL A 104 19.80 -3.13 8.88
N ASP A 105 19.21 -2.08 9.43
CA ASP A 105 18.01 -1.45 8.86
C ASP A 105 18.33 -0.58 7.63
N GLY A 106 17.96 -1.07 6.44
CA GLY A 106 18.15 -0.39 5.17
C GLY A 106 17.25 0.85 4.97
N THR A 107 16.22 1.05 5.79
CA THR A 107 15.34 2.23 5.68
C THR A 107 16.12 3.54 5.85
N SER A 108 17.17 3.53 6.68
CA SER A 108 18.08 4.66 6.91
C SER A 108 18.75 5.18 5.63
N VAL A 109 18.97 4.33 4.63
CA VAL A 109 19.55 4.70 3.32
C VAL A 109 18.45 5.01 2.31
N SER A 110 17.32 4.30 2.36
CA SER A 110 16.21 4.50 1.43
C SER A 110 15.60 5.90 1.53
N PHE A 111 15.40 6.45 2.74
CA PHE A 111 14.80 7.77 2.90
C PHE A 111 15.62 8.91 2.26
N PRO A 112 16.95 9.02 2.51
CA PRO A 112 17.79 9.98 1.80
C PRO A 112 17.74 9.81 0.27
N CYS A 113 17.81 8.57 -0.23
CA CYS A 113 17.74 8.32 -1.67
C CYS A 113 16.40 8.77 -2.28
N VAL A 114 15.28 8.49 -1.61
CA VAL A 114 13.96 8.96 -2.04
C VAL A 114 13.88 10.48 -1.99
N ALA A 115 14.40 11.11 -0.93
CA ALA A 115 14.43 12.58 -0.83
C ALA A 115 15.24 13.21 -1.97
N VAL A 116 16.42 12.66 -2.29
CA VAL A 116 17.24 13.10 -3.41
C VAL A 116 16.51 12.91 -4.74
N ALA A 117 15.88 11.75 -4.95
CA ALA A 117 15.10 11.49 -6.17
C ALA A 117 13.94 12.47 -6.34
N LEU A 118 13.21 12.79 -5.25
CA LEU A 118 12.13 13.77 -5.27
C LEU A 118 12.64 15.18 -5.59
N TRP A 119 13.80 15.58 -5.06
CA TRP A 119 14.44 16.85 -5.41
C TRP A 119 14.86 16.90 -6.88
N ILE A 120 15.46 15.83 -7.40
CA ILE A 120 15.81 15.72 -8.82
C ILE A 120 14.55 15.89 -9.69
N ILE A 121 13.45 15.19 -9.35
CA ILE A 121 12.19 15.30 -10.07
C ILE A 121 11.65 16.73 -10.01
N HIS A 122 11.68 17.38 -8.83
CA HIS A 122 11.24 18.76 -8.68
C HIS A 122 12.03 19.72 -9.58
N PHE A 123 13.36 19.67 -9.54
CA PHE A 123 14.20 20.54 -10.36
C PHE A 123 14.10 20.23 -11.86
N ALA A 124 13.92 18.96 -12.24
CA ALA A 124 13.72 18.56 -13.64
C ALA A 124 12.33 18.92 -14.18
N SER A 125 11.32 19.02 -13.32
CA SER A 125 9.94 19.31 -13.72
C SER A 125 9.71 20.75 -14.20
N GLY A 126 10.60 21.68 -13.83
CA GLY A 126 10.46 23.10 -14.16
C GLY A 126 9.26 23.79 -13.49
N GLN A 127 8.56 23.15 -12.55
CA GLN A 127 7.37 23.73 -11.90
C GLN A 127 7.68 24.93 -10.98
N GLY A 128 8.96 25.17 -10.66
CA GLY A 128 9.38 26.28 -9.82
C GLY A 128 8.89 26.17 -8.38
N TRP A 129 9.04 27.26 -7.63
CA TRP A 129 8.52 27.36 -6.27
C TRP A 129 7.04 27.77 -6.29
N PRO A 130 6.24 27.35 -5.30
CA PRO A 130 4.87 27.83 -5.16
C PRO A 130 4.86 29.36 -5.02
N ALA A 131 3.87 30.01 -5.66
CA ALA A 131 3.75 31.48 -5.70
C ALA A 131 3.57 32.10 -4.29
N GLU A 132 2.99 31.33 -3.36
CA GLU A 132 2.82 31.72 -1.96
C GLU A 132 3.42 30.65 -1.05
N PRO A 133 4.05 31.04 0.08
CA PRO A 133 4.56 30.08 1.04
C PRO A 133 3.41 29.30 1.71
N PRO A 134 3.60 28.00 2.03
CA PRO A 134 2.60 27.24 2.75
C PRO A 134 2.28 27.87 4.10
N SER A 135 1.00 27.80 4.49
CA SER A 135 0.56 28.31 5.80
C SER A 135 1.20 27.53 6.96
N LEU A 136 1.20 28.12 8.17
CA LEU A 136 1.68 27.44 9.38
C LEU A 136 0.95 26.12 9.64
N VAL A 137 -0.35 26.06 9.32
CA VAL A 137 -1.16 24.85 9.44
C VAL A 137 -0.69 23.78 8.44
N ALA A 138 -0.35 24.16 7.21
CA ALA A 138 0.19 23.23 6.22
C ALA A 138 1.52 22.64 6.70
N TRP A 139 2.43 23.48 7.24
CA TRP A 139 3.68 23.00 7.83
C TRP A 139 3.47 22.07 9.02
N LEU A 140 2.49 22.34 9.88
CA LEU A 140 2.13 21.44 10.97
C LEU A 140 1.73 20.06 10.44
N PHE A 141 0.89 19.99 9.41
CA PHE A 141 0.52 18.73 8.76
C PHE A 141 1.71 18.03 8.10
N VAL A 142 2.66 18.77 7.54
CA VAL A 142 3.91 18.19 7.01
C VAL A 142 4.71 17.51 8.14
N PHE A 143 4.86 18.15 9.30
CA PHE A 143 5.55 17.53 10.45
C PHE A 143 4.79 16.32 11.00
N ILE A 144 3.46 16.38 11.10
CA ILE A 144 2.64 15.25 11.54
C ILE A 144 2.79 14.09 10.55
N ALA A 145 2.72 14.35 9.24
CA ALA A 145 2.90 13.34 8.21
C ALA A 145 4.31 12.75 8.24
N ALA A 146 5.34 13.58 8.41
CA ALA A 146 6.73 13.13 8.53
C ALA A 146 6.92 12.21 9.76
N ALA A 147 6.36 12.58 10.91
CA ALA A 147 6.41 11.77 12.12
C ALA A 147 5.65 10.44 11.96
N ALA A 148 4.45 10.48 11.35
CA ALA A 148 3.64 9.29 11.11
C ALA A 148 4.31 8.32 10.12
N ILE A 149 4.84 8.84 9.00
CA ILE A 149 5.55 8.05 7.99
C ILE A 149 6.85 7.50 8.58
N GLY A 150 7.68 8.36 9.19
CA GLY A 150 8.95 7.95 9.79
C GLY A 150 8.77 6.91 10.90
N GLY A 151 7.82 7.15 11.81
CA GLY A 151 7.46 6.20 12.87
C GLY A 151 6.92 4.88 12.31
N GLY A 152 6.04 4.94 11.31
CA GLY A 152 5.49 3.76 10.65
C GLY A 152 6.57 2.89 10.00
N TYR A 153 7.52 3.50 9.29
CA TYR A 153 8.65 2.79 8.71
C TYR A 153 9.64 2.26 9.75
N ALA A 154 9.85 2.96 10.87
CA ALA A 154 10.66 2.44 11.97
C ALA A 154 10.01 1.20 12.61
N CYS A 155 8.71 1.23 12.86
CA CYS A 155 7.94 0.07 13.32
C CYS A 155 7.99 -1.07 12.29
N TRP A 156 7.90 -0.76 11.00
CA TRP A 156 8.02 -1.74 9.92
C TRP A 156 9.40 -2.40 9.90
N GLY A 157 10.47 -1.60 9.92
CA GLY A 157 11.86 -2.07 9.96
C GLY A 157 12.11 -2.98 11.15
N TYR A 158 11.63 -2.58 12.34
CA TYR A 158 11.68 -3.45 13.52
C TYR A 158 10.90 -4.75 13.31
N GLY A 159 9.69 -4.68 12.75
CA GLY A 159 8.79 -5.80 12.52
C GLY A 159 9.32 -6.83 11.51
N ILE A 160 9.94 -6.40 10.41
CA ILE A 160 10.52 -7.32 9.43
C ILE A 160 11.78 -8.01 9.98
N LEU A 161 12.56 -7.34 10.84
CA LEU A 161 13.80 -7.87 11.40
C LEU A 161 13.58 -8.82 12.59
N HIS A 162 12.62 -8.52 13.47
CA HIS A 162 12.41 -9.24 14.73
C HIS A 162 11.09 -10.02 14.80
N GLY A 163 10.19 -9.79 13.84
CA GLY A 163 8.86 -10.41 13.81
C GLY A 163 8.76 -11.62 12.88
N SER A 164 7.54 -12.12 12.72
CA SER A 164 7.21 -13.12 11.71
C SER A 164 6.73 -12.42 10.44
N MET A 165 7.49 -12.57 9.35
CA MET A 165 7.15 -11.98 8.05
C MET A 165 5.78 -12.44 7.54
N GLU A 166 5.42 -13.71 7.76
CA GLU A 166 4.12 -14.26 7.38
C GLU A 166 2.98 -13.55 8.13
N ARG A 167 3.12 -13.34 9.45
CA ARG A 167 2.10 -12.63 10.25
C ARG A 167 2.02 -11.16 9.86
N LEU A 168 3.16 -10.52 9.61
CA LEU A 168 3.20 -9.12 9.19
C LEU A 168 2.52 -8.92 7.83
N ALA A 169 2.76 -9.85 6.88
CA ALA A 169 2.11 -9.85 5.58
C ALA A 169 0.59 -10.03 5.69
N ILE A 170 0.11 -10.94 6.54
CA ILE A 170 -1.33 -11.13 6.79
C ILE A 170 -1.95 -9.89 7.44
N ALA A 171 -1.31 -9.35 8.49
CA ALA A 171 -1.79 -8.15 9.19
C ALA A 171 -1.86 -6.92 8.27
N SER A 172 -1.02 -6.87 7.24
CA SER A 172 -0.97 -5.78 6.27
C SER A 172 -2.26 -5.63 5.46
N TYR A 173 -3.11 -6.66 5.36
CA TYR A 173 -4.44 -6.55 4.77
C TYR A 173 -5.37 -5.59 5.53
N ALA A 174 -5.09 -5.28 6.79
CA ALA A 174 -5.86 -4.27 7.53
C ALA A 174 -5.56 -2.84 7.05
N THR A 175 -4.38 -2.59 6.45
CA THR A 175 -3.93 -1.26 6.03
C THR A 175 -4.94 -0.51 5.15
N PRO A 176 -5.48 -1.10 4.07
CA PRO A 176 -6.43 -0.41 3.19
C PRO A 176 -7.75 -0.10 3.91
N VAL A 177 -8.23 -1.02 4.76
CA VAL A 177 -9.48 -0.86 5.51
C VAL A 177 -9.34 0.25 6.55
N LEU A 178 -8.25 0.25 7.32
CA LEU A 178 -7.97 1.28 8.32
C LEU A 178 -7.74 2.65 7.66
N SER A 179 -7.05 2.70 6.53
CA SER A 179 -6.82 3.92 5.75
C SER A 179 -8.13 4.53 5.25
N THR A 180 -9.01 3.73 4.66
CA THR A 180 -10.34 4.18 4.21
C THR A 180 -11.22 4.61 5.38
N GLY A 181 -11.22 3.86 6.48
CA GLY A 181 -11.99 4.21 7.68
C GLY A 181 -11.50 5.52 8.33
N ALA A 182 -10.19 5.70 8.50
CA ALA A 182 -9.61 6.93 9.01
C ALA A 182 -9.91 8.12 8.09
N SER A 183 -9.79 7.94 6.78
CA SER A 183 -10.14 8.98 5.80
C SER A 183 -11.61 9.37 5.88
N ALA A 184 -12.52 8.40 6.04
CA ALA A 184 -13.94 8.66 6.19
C ALA A 184 -14.24 9.48 7.45
N VAL A 185 -13.59 9.16 8.58
CA VAL A 185 -13.72 9.94 9.82
C VAL A 185 -13.20 11.37 9.63
N LEU A 186 -12.02 11.54 9.04
CA LEU A 186 -11.41 12.85 8.82
C LEU A 186 -12.21 13.73 7.85
N LEU A 187 -12.81 13.12 6.83
CA LEU A 187 -13.60 13.81 5.79
C LEU A 187 -15.09 13.92 6.14
N GLY A 188 -15.54 13.34 7.26
CA GLY A 188 -16.95 13.30 7.65
C GLY A 188 -17.83 12.50 6.67
N LEU A 189 -17.27 11.49 6.01
CA LEU A 189 -17.97 10.67 5.02
C LEU A 189 -18.57 9.42 5.66
N ALA A 190 -19.76 9.02 5.20
CA ALA A 190 -20.36 7.75 5.58
C ALA A 190 -19.70 6.59 4.83
N LEU A 191 -19.45 5.48 5.54
CA LEU A 191 -18.94 4.25 4.96
C LEU A 191 -20.10 3.44 4.37
N SER A 192 -19.96 3.00 3.13
CA SER A 192 -21.01 2.26 2.42
C SER A 192 -21.10 0.79 2.88
N LEU A 193 -22.21 0.10 2.55
CA LEU A 193 -22.33 -1.34 2.82
C LEU A 193 -21.18 -2.18 2.20
N PRO A 194 -20.73 -1.92 0.95
CA PRO A 194 -19.53 -2.51 0.39
C PRO A 194 -18.30 -2.40 1.31
N PHE A 195 -18.10 -1.28 1.98
CA PHE A 195 -16.98 -1.12 2.92
C PHE A 195 -16.99 -2.19 4.01
N TRP A 196 -18.13 -2.35 4.68
CA TRP A 196 -18.26 -3.29 5.79
C TRP A 196 -18.16 -4.75 5.35
N CYS A 197 -18.77 -5.09 4.20
CA CYS A 197 -18.58 -6.41 3.59
C CYS A 197 -17.12 -6.66 3.24
N GLY A 198 -16.42 -5.67 2.69
CA GLY A 198 -15.01 -5.76 2.35
C GLY A 198 -14.12 -5.95 3.57
N ALA A 199 -14.39 -5.21 4.65
CA ALA A 199 -13.69 -5.36 5.93
C ALA A 199 -13.86 -6.77 6.54
N LEU A 200 -15.07 -7.33 6.48
CA LEU A 200 -15.33 -8.70 6.92
C LEU A 200 -14.59 -9.73 6.08
N LEU A 201 -14.55 -9.57 4.76
CA LEU A 201 -13.78 -10.44 3.87
C LEU A 201 -12.27 -10.35 4.14
N VAL A 202 -11.75 -9.15 4.38
CA VAL A 202 -10.35 -8.95 4.81
C VAL A 202 -10.05 -9.72 6.09
N ALA A 203 -10.91 -9.61 7.10
CA ALA A 203 -10.75 -10.34 8.35
C ALA A 203 -10.81 -11.86 8.14
N ALA A 204 -11.81 -12.34 7.39
CA ALA A 204 -11.98 -13.77 7.10
C ALA A 204 -10.78 -14.34 6.32
N GLY A 205 -10.34 -13.66 5.25
CA GLY A 205 -9.18 -14.08 4.46
C GLY A 205 -7.88 -14.08 5.27
N SER A 206 -7.72 -13.10 6.17
CA SER A 206 -6.57 -13.04 7.07
C SER A 206 -6.56 -14.18 8.08
N VAL A 207 -7.71 -14.53 8.66
CA VAL A 207 -7.85 -15.69 9.55
C VAL A 207 -7.57 -16.99 8.81
N LEU A 208 -8.10 -17.15 7.59
CA LEU A 208 -7.81 -18.33 6.77
C LEU A 208 -6.31 -18.51 6.54
N ASN A 209 -5.59 -17.44 6.21
CA ASN A 209 -4.14 -17.49 6.03
C ASN A 209 -3.37 -17.73 7.34
N TYR A 210 -3.89 -17.27 8.47
CA TYR A 210 -3.25 -17.46 9.77
C TYR A 210 -3.30 -18.92 10.24
N LEU A 211 -4.32 -19.68 9.81
CA LEU A 211 -4.57 -21.05 10.27
C LEU A 211 -3.76 -22.13 9.51
N VAL A 212 -2.98 -21.77 8.49
CA VAL A 212 -2.27 -22.72 7.57
C VAL A 212 -0.75 -22.67 7.62
#